data_AF-A0A2M8WKX8-F1
#
_entry.id   AF-A0A2M8WKX8-F1
#
_cell.length_a   1.000
_cell.length_b   1.000
_cell.length_c   1.000
_cell.angle_alpha   90.00
_cell.angle_beta   90.00
_cell.angle_gamma   90.00
#
_symmetry.space_group_name_H-M   'P 1'
#
loop_
_entity.id
_entity.type
_entity.pdbx_description
1 polymer ?
#
loop_
_entity_poly.entity_id
_entity_poly.type
_entity_poly.pdbx_seq_one_letter_code
_entity_poly.pdbx_strand_id
1 'polypeptide(L)' 'MTVLNTVRTAVQKRVAYSRLKHELEAMPLQTAIDLGMFREDAGKIASKVIYG' A
#
# COMPACT_ATOMS: atom_id res chain seq x y z
N MET A 1 2.17 -18.38 19.32
CA MET A 1 1.93 -18.00 17.91
C MET A 1 2.69 -18.96 17.03
N THR A 2 2.01 -19.72 16.17
CA THR A 2 2.65 -20.69 15.28
C THR A 2 3.25 -19.98 14.07
N VAL A 3 4.35 -20.49 13.52
CA VAL A 3 5.01 -19.96 12.31
C VAL A 3 4.03 -19.78 11.13
N LEU A 4 3.04 -20.67 11.04
CA LEU A 4 1.92 -20.59 10.08
C LEU A 4 1.10 -19.30 10.20
N ASN A 5 0.87 -18.80 11.42
CA ASN A 5 0.14 -17.55 11.63
C ASN A 5 0.97 -16.34 11.22
N THR A 6 2.29 -16.35 11.48
CA THR A 6 3.19 -15.27 11.07
C THR A 6 3.29 -15.17 9.55
N VAL A 7 3.41 -16.31 8.86
CA VAL A 7 3.41 -16.36 7.39
C VAL A 7 2.08 -15.87 6.83
N ARG A 8 0.95 -16.31 7.39
CA ARG A 8 -0.39 -15.84 6.99
C ARG A 8 -0.51 -14.32 7.11
N THR A 9 -0.11 -13.75 8.23
CA THR A 9 -0.15 -12.30 8.46
C THR A 9 0.77 -11.55 7.50
N ALA A 10 1.98 -12.07 7.23
CA ALA A 10 2.91 -11.47 6.29
C ALA A 10 2.35 -11.45 4.85
N VAL A 11 1.72 -12.54 4.41
CA VAL A 11 1.07 -12.62 3.09
C VAL A 11 -0.11 -11.66 3.02
N GLN A 12 -0.94 -11.58 4.05
CA GLN A 12 -2.06 -10.63 4.10
C GLN A 12 -1.58 -9.18 3.98
N LYS A 13 -0.53 -8.81 4.74
CA LYS A 13 0.11 -7.49 4.62
C LYS A 13 0.64 -7.25 3.22
N ARG A 14 1.28 -8.23 2.60
CA ARG A 14 1.82 -8.10 1.24
C ARG A 14 0.72 -7.85 0.21
N VAL A 15 -0.39 -8.57 0.28
CA VAL A 15 -1.54 -8.38 -0.61
C VAL A 15 -2.15 -7.00 -0.41
N ALA A 16 -2.35 -6.57 0.84
CA ALA A 16 -2.89 -5.24 1.15
C ALA A 16 -1.98 -4.12 0.63
N TYR A 17 -0.66 -4.24 0.82
CA TYR A 17 0.32 -3.31 0.28
C TYR A 17 0.25 -3.22 -1.26
N SER A 18 0.24 -4.35 -1.95
CA SER A 18 0.19 -4.36 -3.42
C SER A 18 -1.11 -3.77 -3.98
N ARG A 19 -2.25 -4.02 -3.33
CA ARG A 19 -3.54 -3.43 -3.74
C ARG A 19 -3.54 -1.92 -3.56
N LEU A 20 -3.16 -1.45 -2.37
CA LEU A 20 -3.13 -0.02 -2.05
C LEU A 20 -2.16 0.72 -2.96
N LYS A 21 -0.96 0.17 -3.18
CA LYS A 21 0.00 0.74 -4.12
C LYS A 21 -0.59 0.86 -5.53
N HIS A 22 -1.24 -0.20 -6.02
CA HIS A 22 -1.84 -0.20 -7.36
C HIS A 22 -2.98 0.80 -7.49
N GLU A 23 -3.86 0.91 -6.50
CA GLU A 23 -4.94 1.91 -6.48
C GLU A 23 -4.39 3.34 -6.52
N LEU A 24 -3.34 3.62 -5.73
CA LEU A 24 -2.69 4.92 -5.69
C LEU A 24 -1.95 5.24 -7.02
N GLU A 25 -1.34 4.25 -7.66
CA GLU A 25 -0.68 4.41 -8.96
C GLU A 25 -1.69 4.57 -10.11
N ALA A 26 -2.81 3.85 -10.05
CA ALA A 26 -3.88 3.90 -11.03
C ALA A 26 -4.75 5.16 -10.91
N MET A 27 -4.76 5.80 -9.74
CA MET A 27 -5.53 7.04 -9.48
C MET A 27 -5.19 8.15 -10.49
N PRO A 28 -6.17 8.82 -11.11
CA PRO A 28 -5.93 9.88 -12.09
C PRO A 28 -4.99 10.99 -11.56
N LEU A 29 -4.14 11.54 -12.44
CA LEU A 29 -3.19 12.61 -12.10
C LEU A 29 -3.91 13.81 -11.45
N GLN A 30 -5.07 14.19 -11.97
CA GLN A 30 -5.87 15.29 -11.44
C GLN A 30 -6.27 15.06 -9.97
N THR A 31 -6.68 13.85 -9.63
CA THR A 31 -7.07 13.47 -8.26
C THR A 31 -5.85 13.41 -7.34
N ALA A 32 -4.71 12.93 -7.85
CA ALA A 32 -3.46 12.92 -7.09
C ALA A 32 -3.01 14.35 -6.73
N ILE A 33 -3.08 15.29 -7.69
CA ILE A 33 -2.77 16.71 -7.47
C ILE A 33 -3.74 17.34 -6.46
N ASP A 34 -5.03 17.04 -6.56
CA ASP A 34 -6.06 17.56 -5.63
C ASP A 34 -5.84 17.10 -4.18
N LEU A 35 -5.44 15.84 -4.01
CA LEU A 35 -5.05 15.26 -2.72
C LEU A 35 -3.67 15.74 -2.23
N GLY A 36 -2.94 16.52 -3.03
CA GLY A 36 -1.56 16.91 -2.75
C GLY A 36 -0.60 15.73 -2.67
N MET A 37 -0.93 14.60 -3.32
CA MET A 37 -0.10 13.40 -3.33
C MET A 37 0.62 13.23 -4.66
N PHE A 38 1.88 12.83 -4.59
CA PHE A 38 2.62 12.37 -5.76
C PHE A 38 2.44 10.86 -5.90
N ARG A 39 2.07 10.41 -7.11
CA ARG A 39 2.00 8.98 -7.45
C ARG A 39 3.32 8.25 -7.14
N GLU A 40 4.45 8.95 -7.23
CA GLU A 40 5.78 8.42 -6.90
C GLU A 40 5.94 8.07 -5.41
N ASP A 41 5.19 8.73 -4.53
CA ASP A 41 5.15 8.43 -3.09
C ASP A 41 4.10 7.38 -2.72
N ALA A 42 3.31 6.89 -3.67
CA ALA A 42 2.32 5.83 -3.45
C ALA A 42 2.92 4.62 -2.72
N GLY A 43 4.15 4.23 -3.09
CA GLY A 43 4.87 3.15 -2.43
C GLY A 43 5.23 3.46 -0.98
N LYS A 44 5.66 4.70 -0.67
CA LYS A 44 6.01 5.11 0.69
C LYS A 44 4.76 5.18 1.58
N ILE A 45 3.67 5.73 1.05
CA ILE A 45 2.38 5.82 1.76
C ILE A 45 1.83 4.42 2.03
N ALA A 46 1.77 3.56 1.01
CA ALA A 46 1.30 2.19 1.17
C ALA A 46 2.17 1.40 2.15
N SER A 47 3.48 1.60 2.15
CA SER A 47 4.39 0.96 3.10
C SER A 47 4.12 1.43 4.53
N LYS A 48 3.97 2.74 4.74
CA LYS A 48 3.69 3.33 6.05
C LYS A 48 2.35 2.88 6.63
N VAL A 49 1.30 2.75 5.82
CA VAL A 49 -0.03 2.32 6.29
C VAL A 49 -0.07 0.84 6.68
N ILE A 50 0.72 -0.02 6.01
CA ILE A 50 0.66 -1.49 6.19
C ILE A 50 1.73 -2.03 7.15
N TYR A 51 2.93 -1.45 7.12
CA TYR A 51 4.08 -1.90 7.88
C TYR A 51 4.52 -0.93 8.99
N GLY A 52 4.13 0.35 8.89
CA GLY A 52 4.40 1.38 9.88
C GLY A 52 3.53 1.29 11.12
#